data_AF-A0A7C6TWC3-F1
#
_entry.id   AF-A0A7C6TWC3-F1
#
_cell.length_a   1.000
_cell.length_b   1.000
_cell.length_c   1.000
_cell.angle_alpha   90.00
_cell.angle_beta   90.00
_cell.angle_gamma   90.00
#
_symmetry.space_group_name_H-M   'P 1'
#
loop_
_entity.id
_entity.type
_entity.pdbx_description
1 polymer ?
#
loop_
_entity_poly.entity_id
_entity_poly.type
_entity_poly.pdbx_seq_one_letter_code
_entity_poly.pdbx_strand_id
1 'polypeptide(L)' 'NRDKLNVSLMLGLGGSVDIYAGKVERAPQFWQKTGLEWFYRMMKQPKRAKRILGSLPPFMLAVYKEKRAERKAAR' A
#
# COMPACT_ATOMS: atom_id res chain seq x y z
N ASN A 1 9.12 17.11 17.48
CA ASN A 1 10.44 17.19 16.79
C ASN A 1 10.43 18.08 15.55
N ARG A 2 9.27 18.34 14.92
CA ARG A 2 9.17 19.21 13.74
C ARG A 2 9.84 20.58 13.96
N ASP A 3 9.63 21.17 15.12
CA ASP A 3 10.08 22.54 15.46
C ASP A 3 11.59 22.60 15.80
N LYS A 4 12.28 21.45 15.84
CA LYS A 4 13.72 21.33 16.16
C LYS A 4 14.60 21.09 14.93
N LEU A 5 14.01 20.87 13.75
CA LEU A 5 14.73 20.52 12.53
C LEU A 5 14.69 21.70 11.55
N ASN A 6 15.84 22.35 11.34
CA ASN A 6 16.00 23.43 10.38
C ASN A 6 16.25 22.86 8.97
N VAL A 7 15.19 22.35 8.33
CA VAL A 7 15.25 21.75 6.98
C VAL A 7 14.19 22.35 6.07
N SER A 8 14.54 22.59 4.81
CA SER A 8 13.63 23.18 3.81
C SER A 8 12.53 22.23 3.33
N LEU A 9 12.73 20.91 3.50
CA LEU A 9 11.80 19.90 3.01
C LEU A 9 11.78 18.67 3.92
N MET A 10 10.58 18.26 4.32
CA MET A 10 10.33 16.99 5.00
C MET A 10 9.41 16.14 4.12
N LEU A 11 9.92 15.00 3.65
CA LEU A 11 9.18 14.05 2.82
C LEU A 11 9.09 12.69 3.52
N GLY A 12 7.86 12.26 3.81
CA GLY A 12 7.57 10.91 4.26
C GLY A 12 7.60 9.93 3.09
N LEU A 13 8.77 9.38 2.76
CA LEU A 13 8.94 8.50 1.60
C LEU A 13 8.47 7.05 1.83
N GLY A 14 8.19 6.67 3.08
CA GLY A 14 7.64 5.36 3.44
C GLY A 14 8.45 4.17 2.89
N GLY A 15 7.77 3.09 2.51
CA GLY A 15 8.39 1.86 2.01
C GLY A 15 9.04 1.97 0.62
N SER A 16 8.88 3.10 -0.06
CA SER A 16 9.57 3.37 -1.34
C SER A 16 11.07 3.57 -1.14
N VAL A 17 11.49 4.08 0.02
CA VAL A 17 12.92 4.25 0.36
C VAL A 17 13.65 2.92 0.33
N ASP A 18 13.05 1.86 0.84
CA ASP A 18 13.67 0.52 0.88
C ASP A 18 13.96 -0.01 -0.53
N ILE A 19 13.19 0.42 -1.55
CA ILE A 19 13.40 0.06 -2.95
C ILE A 19 14.57 0.85 -3.53
N TYR A 20 14.57 2.18 -3.33
CA TYR A 20 15.64 3.06 -3.83
C TYR A 20 16.99 2.81 -3.14
N ALA A 21 16.96 2.40 -1.87
CA ALA A 21 18.14 2.01 -1.10
C ALA A 21 18.66 0.60 -1.46
N GLY A 22 18.05 -0.10 -2.42
CA GLY A 22 18.47 -1.43 -2.87
C GLY A 22 18.20 -2.56 -1.87
N LYS A 23 17.50 -2.28 -0.77
CA LYS A 23 17.23 -3.24 0.31
C LYS A 23 16.10 -4.21 -0.03
N VAL A 24 15.17 -3.78 -0.89
CA VAL A 24 14.04 -4.60 -1.35
C VAL A 24 13.96 -4.55 -2.86
N GLU A 25 14.05 -5.72 -3.47
CA GLU A 25 13.88 -5.88 -4.91
C GLU A 25 12.47 -5.48 -5.36
N ARG A 26 12.38 -4.70 -6.43
CA ARG A 26 11.11 -4.21 -6.99
C ARG A 26 10.33 -5.39 -7.57
N ALA A 27 8.99 -5.35 -7.45
CA ALA A 27 8.17 -6.40 -8.06
C ALA A 27 8.33 -6.38 -9.59
N PRO A 28 8.21 -7.53 -10.29
CA PRO A 28 8.26 -7.56 -11.75
C PRO A 28 7.22 -6.62 -12.40
N GLN A 29 7.51 -6.11 -13.60
CA GLN A 29 6.65 -5.13 -14.27
C GLN A 29 5.20 -5.61 -14.44
N PHE A 30 4.97 -6.91 -14.60
CA PHE A 30 3.63 -7.50 -14.65
C PHE A 30 2.78 -7.18 -13.41
N TRP A 31 3.37 -7.33 -12.21
CA TRP A 31 2.70 -7.04 -10.94
C TRP A 31 2.49 -5.55 -10.73
N GLN A 32 3.40 -4.71 -11.23
CA GLN A 32 3.25 -3.25 -11.20
C GLN A 32 2.10 -2.80 -12.10
N LYS A 33 2.05 -3.28 -13.35
CA LYS A 33 1.01 -2.91 -14.33
C LYS A 33 -0.39 -3.36 -13.92
N THR A 34 -0.49 -4.48 -13.21
CA THR A 34 -1.77 -5.00 -12.70
C THR A 34 -2.19 -4.37 -11.37
N GLY A 35 -1.35 -3.52 -10.75
CA GLY A 35 -1.60 -2.98 -9.41
C GLY A 35 -1.52 -4.02 -8.29
N LEU A 36 -1.02 -5.23 -8.59
CA LEU A 36 -0.89 -6.35 -7.65
C LEU A 36 0.50 -6.42 -7.00
N GLU A 37 1.29 -5.35 -7.06
CA GLU A 37 2.59 -5.27 -6.41
C GLU A 37 2.50 -5.55 -4.89
N TRP A 38 1.42 -5.11 -4.24
CA TRP A 38 1.18 -5.40 -2.83
C TRP A 38 1.05 -6.91 -2.55
N PHE A 39 0.46 -7.67 -3.48
CA PHE A 39 0.28 -9.12 -3.37
C PHE A 39 1.60 -9.86 -3.55
N TYR A 40 2.43 -9.44 -4.53
CA TYR A 40 3.79 -9.94 -4.68
C TYR A 40 4.62 -9.74 -3.39
N ARG A 41 4.54 -8.55 -2.77
CA ARG A 41 5.21 -8.24 -1.50
C ARG A 41 4.68 -9.07 -0.34
N MET A 42 3.37 -9.36 -0.33
CA MET A 42 2.75 -10.23 0.67
C MET A 42 3.32 -11.65 0.61
N MET A 43 3.47 -12.22 -0.59
CA MET A 43 4.08 -13.54 -0.78
C MET A 43 5.55 -13.56 -0.35
N LYS A 44 6.32 -12.50 -0.65
CA LYS A 44 7.76 -12.42 -0.33
C LYS A 44 8.04 -12.16 1.16
N GLN A 45 7.08 -11.63 1.93
CA GLN A 45 7.24 -11.31 3.36
C GLN A 45 6.09 -11.87 4.22
N PRO A 46 6.06 -13.20 4.48
CA PRO A 46 4.96 -13.87 5.17
C PRO A 46 4.73 -13.38 6.61
N LYS A 47 5.78 -12.88 7.29
CA LYS A 47 5.65 -12.27 8.62
C LYS A 47 4.79 -10.99 8.60
N ARG A 48 4.88 -10.17 7.55
CA ARG A 48 4.04 -8.96 7.38
C ARG A 48 2.66 -9.31 6.82
N ALA A 49 2.55 -10.39 6.04
CA ALA A 49 1.29 -10.85 5.47
C ALA A 49 0.20 -11.10 6.53
N LYS A 50 0.56 -11.61 7.72
CA LYS A 50 -0.40 -11.83 8.82
C LYS A 50 -1.17 -10.56 9.21
N ARG A 51 -0.50 -9.40 9.25
CA ARG A 51 -1.15 -8.11 9.57
C ARG A 51 -2.03 -7.63 8.43
N ILE A 52 -1.56 -7.83 7.20
CA ILE A 52 -2.27 -7.41 5.99
C ILE A 52 -3.55 -8.24 5.83
N LEU A 53 -3.48 -9.57 5.94
CA LEU A 53 -4.63 -10.47 5.83
C LEU A 53 -5.72 -10.20 6.88
N GLY A 54 -5.37 -9.68 8.06
CA GLY A 54 -6.36 -9.28 9.07
C GLY A 54 -7.07 -7.95 8.77
N SER A 55 -6.44 -7.05 8.00
CA SER A 55 -6.91 -5.67 7.79
C SER A 55 -7.45 -5.40 6.38
N LEU A 56 -6.99 -6.16 5.38
CA LEU A 56 -7.41 -5.99 3.98
C LEU A 56 -8.87 -6.42 3.73
N PRO A 57 -9.37 -7.58 4.23
CA PRO A 57 -10.74 -8.01 3.99
C PRO A 57 -11.82 -7.02 4.46
N PRO A 58 -11.78 -6.45 5.69
CA PRO A 58 -12.79 -5.48 6.10
C PRO A 58 -12.72 -4.19 5.30
N PHE A 59 -11.51 -3.74 4.92
CA PHE A 59 -11.35 -2.58 4.05
C PHE A 59 -11.95 -2.79 2.65
N MET A 60 -11.66 -3.94 2.02
CA MET A 60 -12.22 -4.30 0.71
C MET A 60 -13.75 -4.38 0.75
N LEU A 61 -14.32 -4.91 1.84
CA LEU A 61 -15.77 -4.95 2.04
C LEU A 61 -16.37 -3.55 2.21
N ALA A 62 -15.71 -2.65 2.94
CA ALA A 62 -16.14 -1.27 3.09
C ALA A 62 -16.19 -0.55 1.74
N VAL A 63 -15.10 -0.63 0.96
CA VAL A 63 -15.00 -0.05 -0.39
C VAL A 63 -16.06 -0.65 -1.33
N TYR A 64 -16.29 -1.97 -1.25
CA TYR A 64 -17.31 -2.62 -2.07
C TYR A 64 -18.72 -2.11 -1.75
N LYS A 65 -19.06 -1.99 -0.46
CA LYS A 65 -20.36 -1.46 0.00
C LYS A 65 -20.57 -0.03 -0.47
N GLU A 66 -19.54 0.81 -0.35
CA GLU A 66 -19.57 2.21 -0.78
C GLU A 66 -19.80 2.32 -2.30
N LYS A 67 -19.02 1.60 -3.12
CA LYS A 67 -19.24 1.57 -4.57
C LYS A 67 -20.62 1.03 -4.97
N ARG A 68 -21.16 0.07 -4.23
CA ARG A 68 -22.52 -0.46 -4.45
C ARG A 68 -23.58 0.60 -4.11
N ALA A 69 -23.37 1.37 -3.05
CA ALA A 69 -24.26 2.45 -2.64
C ALA A 69 -24.24 3.60 -3.67
N GLU A 70 -23.06 4.03 -4.13
CA GLU A 70 -22.91 5.03 -5.18
C GLU A 70 -23.61 4.61 -6.48
N ARG A 71 -23.40 3.36 -6.94
CA ARG A 71 -24.08 2.82 -8.13
C ARG A 71 -25.60 2.73 -8.00
N LYS A 72 -26.11 2.58 -6.79
CA LYS A 72 -27.55 2.52 -6.52
C LYS A 72 -28.17 3.92 -6.38
N ALA A 73 -27.40 4.92 -5.96
CA ALA A 73 -27.80 6.32 -5.91
C ALA A 73 -27.72 7.01 -7.29
N ALA A 74 -26.83 6.54 -8.17
CA ALA A 74 -26.70 7.01 -9.54
C ALA A 74 -27.71 6.40 -10.54
N ARG A 75 -28.67 5.61 -10.05
CA ARG A 75 -29.71 4.93 -10.84
C ARG A 75 -31.07 5.33 -10.32
#